data_AF-A0A1E7ICC5-F1
#
_entry.id   AF-A0A1E7ICC5-F1
#
_cell.length_a   1.000
_cell.length_b   1.000
_cell.length_c   1.000
_cell.angle_alpha   90.00
_cell.angle_beta   90.00
_cell.angle_gamma   90.00
#
_symmetry.space_group_name_H-M   'P 1'
#
loop_
_entity.id
_entity.type
_entity.pdbx_description
1 polymer ?
#
loop_
_entity_poly.entity_id
_entity_poly.type
_entity_poly.pdbx_seq_one_letter_code
_entity_poly.pdbx_strand_id
1 'polypeptide(L)'
;MILPMMAKDIVALKKVNGDTFEGIKAVVSAQRIITFEIDLVIDVKDLIVHTAANGNAGTYLVLESNRMPVCDGIAAHYHLTVRKLSAEEL
;
A
#
# COMPACT_ATOMS: atom_id res chain seq x y z
N MET A 1 -17.04 -1.09 12.52
CA MET A 1 -15.92 -0.59 11.67
C MET A 1 -15.34 -1.80 10.91
N ILE A 2 -15.13 -1.71 9.59
CA ILE A 2 -14.95 -2.89 8.69
C ILE A 2 -13.57 -2.91 7.98
N LEU A 3 -12.74 -1.88 8.19
CA LEU A 3 -11.48 -1.66 7.47
C LEU A 3 -10.51 -2.88 7.44
N PRO A 4 -10.24 -3.61 8.55
CA PRO A 4 -9.33 -4.76 8.49
C PRO A 4 -9.91 -5.96 7.72
N MET A 5 -11.23 -6.09 7.64
CA MET A 5 -11.88 -7.19 6.89
C MET A 5 -11.89 -6.93 5.36
N MET A 6 -11.58 -5.70 4.94
CA MET A 6 -11.48 -5.30 3.53
C MET A 6 -10.06 -5.47 2.96
N ALA A 7 -9.04 -5.68 3.79
CA ALA A 7 -7.65 -5.88 3.36
C ALA A 7 -7.46 -7.28 2.75
N LYS A 8 -7.99 -7.47 1.55
CA LYS A 8 -7.91 -8.73 0.79
C LYS A 8 -6.85 -8.69 -0.29
N ASP A 9 -6.37 -7.50 -0.64
CA ASP A 9 -5.35 -7.33 -1.66
C ASP A 9 -3.97 -7.60 -1.07
N ILE A 10 -3.12 -8.24 -1.89
CA ILE A 10 -1.72 -8.50 -1.56
C ILE A 10 -0.88 -7.65 -2.49
N VAL A 11 -0.04 -6.80 -1.90
CA VAL A 11 0.87 -5.91 -2.62
C VAL A 11 2.31 -6.19 -2.26
N ALA A 12 3.21 -5.74 -3.12
CA ALA A 12 4.63 -5.69 -2.87
C ALA A 12 5.08 -4.24 -2.75
N LEU A 13 5.88 -3.93 -1.73
CA LEU A 13 6.51 -2.63 -1.56
C LEU A 13 7.92 -2.69 -2.12
N LYS A 14 8.21 -1.86 -3.11
CA LYS A 14 9.55 -1.66 -3.67
C LYS A 14 10.08 -0.31 -3.17
N LYS A 15 11.11 -0.37 -2.35
CA LYS A 15 11.78 0.80 -1.80
C LYS A 15 12.66 1.49 -2.83
N VAL A 16 12.87 2.79 -2.63
CA VAL A 16 13.88 3.56 -3.38
C VAL A 16 15.29 2.94 -3.29
N ASN A 17 15.62 2.31 -2.17
CA ASN A 17 16.93 1.68 -1.94
C ASN A 17 17.13 0.36 -2.73
N GLY A 18 16.09 -0.15 -3.40
CA GLY A 18 16.12 -1.40 -4.15
C GLY A 18 15.54 -2.61 -3.40
N ASP A 19 15.30 -2.50 -2.10
CA ASP A 19 14.63 -3.54 -1.32
C ASP A 19 13.19 -3.74 -1.79
N THR A 20 12.76 -5.00 -1.87
CA THR A 20 11.38 -5.34 -2.24
C THR A 20 10.79 -6.27 -1.18
N PHE A 21 9.63 -5.90 -0.65
CA PHE A 21 8.90 -6.64 0.37
C PHE A 21 7.57 -7.11 -0.22
N GLU A 22 7.42 -8.41 -0.38
CA GLU A 22 6.21 -9.02 -0.93
C GLU A 22 5.28 -9.53 0.18
N GLY A 23 4.01 -9.80 -0.16
CA GLY A 23 3.07 -10.40 0.78
C GLY A 23 2.38 -9.42 1.73
N ILE A 24 2.45 -8.11 1.46
CA ILE A 24 1.85 -7.07 2.31
C ILE A 24 0.35 -7.05 2.07
N LYS A 25 -0.43 -7.29 3.13
CA LYS A 25 -1.89 -7.17 3.06
C LYS A 25 -2.28 -5.70 3.10
N ALA A 26 -3.09 -5.30 2.13
CA ALA A 26 -3.56 -3.94 2.02
C ALA A 26 -4.99 -3.89 1.46
N VAL A 27 -5.62 -2.73 1.64
CA VAL A 27 -6.80 -2.32 0.87
C VAL A 27 -6.29 -1.41 -0.23
N VAL A 28 -6.39 -1.85 -1.49
CA VAL A 28 -5.96 -1.03 -2.63
C VAL A 28 -7.14 -0.29 -3.21
N SER A 29 -7.03 1.02 -3.35
CA SER A 29 -8.01 1.89 -4.01
C SER A 29 -7.29 2.81 -5.01
N ALA A 30 -8.05 3.42 -5.93
CA ALA A 30 -7.49 4.19 -7.04
C ALA A 30 -6.53 5.33 -6.62
N GLN A 31 -6.72 5.91 -5.43
CA GLN A 31 -5.94 7.04 -4.91
C GLN A 31 -5.32 6.79 -3.54
N ARG A 32 -5.68 5.67 -2.88
CA ARG A 32 -5.28 5.40 -1.49
C ARG A 32 -4.99 3.92 -1.30
N ILE A 33 -3.97 3.63 -0.50
CA ILE A 33 -3.66 2.28 -0.05
C ILE A 33 -3.60 2.29 1.48
N ILE A 34 -4.28 1.33 2.10
CA ILE A 34 -4.28 1.18 3.56
C ILE A 34 -3.63 -0.15 3.88
N THR A 35 -2.56 -0.15 4.68
CA THR A 35 -1.90 -1.39 5.14
C THR A 35 -1.75 -1.40 6.65
N PHE A 36 -1.90 -2.59 7.24
CA PHE A 36 -1.72 -2.81 8.66
C PHE A 36 -0.29 -3.29 9.00
N GLU A 37 0.57 -3.44 7.99
CA GLU A 37 1.99 -3.75 8.16
C GLU A 37 2.72 -2.51 8.66
N ILE A 38 2.84 -2.41 9.98
CA ILE A 38 3.52 -1.29 10.66
C ILE A 38 5.00 -1.52 10.91
N ASP A 39 5.48 -2.75 10.76
CA ASP A 39 6.89 -3.12 10.86
C ASP A 39 7.70 -2.61 9.67
N LEU A 40 7.05 -2.41 8.52
CA LEU A 40 7.65 -1.82 7.34
C LEU A 40 7.49 -0.30 7.37
N VAL A 41 8.61 0.41 7.40
CA VAL A 41 8.61 1.86 7.19
C VAL A 41 8.31 2.11 5.72
N ILE A 42 7.26 2.89 5.42
CA ILE A 42 6.89 3.25 4.04
C ILE A 42 7.12 4.75 3.87
N ASP A 43 7.96 5.10 2.91
CA ASP A 43 8.36 6.47 2.64
C ASP A 43 7.75 6.99 1.34
N VAL A 44 7.72 8.32 1.23
CA VAL A 44 7.36 8.99 -0.03
C VAL A 44 8.38 8.58 -1.10
N LYS A 45 7.90 8.38 -2.33
CA LYS A 45 8.63 7.83 -3.49
C LYS A 45 8.83 6.31 -3.50
N ASP A 46 8.44 5.59 -2.44
CA ASP A 46 8.34 4.13 -2.53
C ASP A 46 7.27 3.74 -3.57
N LEU A 47 7.45 2.58 -4.19
CA LEU A 47 6.54 2.03 -5.18
C LEU A 47 5.78 0.86 -4.57
N ILE A 48 4.47 0.84 -4.75
CA ILE A 48 3.62 -0.29 -4.39
C ILE A 48 3.19 -0.99 -5.66
N VAL A 49 3.59 -2.24 -5.80
CA VAL A 49 3.22 -3.12 -6.90
C VAL A 49 2.08 -3.99 -6.44
N HIS A 50 0.90 -3.79 -7.02
CA HIS A 50 -0.25 -4.65 -6.80
C HIS A 50 -0.30 -5.69 -7.92
N THR A 51 -0.31 -6.97 -7.57
CA THR A 51 -0.40 -8.07 -8.55
C THR A 51 -1.69 -8.84 -8.30
N ALA A 52 -2.80 -8.39 -8.88
CA ALA A 52 -4.09 -9.07 -8.77
C ALA A 52 -4.37 -9.94 -10.00
N ALA A 53 -4.84 -11.17 -9.78
CA ALA A 53 -5.23 -12.11 -10.84
C ALA A 53 -6.47 -11.66 -11.65
N ASN A 54 -7.18 -10.63 -11.19
CA ASN A 54 -8.40 -10.10 -11.79
C ASN A 54 -8.16 -8.87 -12.70
N GLY A 55 -6.92 -8.58 -13.08
CA GLY A 55 -6.59 -7.48 -14.00
C GLY A 55 -6.43 -6.10 -13.34
N ASN A 56 -6.63 -5.98 -12.02
CA ASN A 56 -6.33 -4.75 -11.26
C ASN A 56 -4.85 -4.62 -10.85
N ALA A 57 -3.96 -5.33 -11.54
CA ALA A 57 -2.54 -5.19 -11.35
C ALA A 57 -2.06 -3.80 -11.77
N GLY A 58 -1.07 -3.27 -11.06
CA GLY A 58 -0.51 -1.96 -11.35
C GLY A 58 0.53 -1.52 -10.34
N THR A 59 1.36 -0.57 -10.75
CA THR A 59 2.36 0.06 -9.88
C THR A 59 1.83 1.41 -9.43
N TYR A 60 2.00 1.71 -8.15
CA TYR A 60 1.49 2.90 -7.50
C TYR A 60 2.65 3.61 -6.82
N LEU A 61 2.84 4.89 -7.12
CA LEU A 61 3.82 5.73 -6.44
C LEU A 61 3.23 6.28 -5.15
N VAL A 62 3.93 6.10 -4.03
CA VAL A 62 3.57 6.71 -2.75
C VAL A 62 3.91 8.19 -2.79
N LEU A 63 2.87 9.02 -2.70
CA LEU A 63 2.99 10.48 -2.64
C LEU A 63 3.08 10.98 -1.20
N GLU A 64 2.33 10.35 -0.30
CA GLU A 64 2.32 10.67 1.13
C GLU A 64 2.13 9.40 1.94
N SER A 65 2.83 9.30 3.07
CA SER A 65 2.64 8.22 4.04
C SER A 65 2.26 8.80 5.40
N ASN A 66 1.10 8.38 5.91
CA ASN A 66 0.62 8.80 7.23
C ASN A 66 0.37 7.57 8.11
N ARG A 67 1.07 7.50 9.24
CA ARG A 67 0.92 6.39 10.19
C ARG A 67 -0.14 6.75 11.22
N MET A 68 -1.25 6.01 11.22
CA MET A 68 -2.31 6.15 12.20
C MET A 68 -2.01 5.24 13.41
N PRO A 69 -2.04 5.79 14.64
CA PRO A 69 -1.91 4.96 15.84
C PRO A 69 -3.16 4.08 16.02
N VAL A 70 -3.06 3.11 16.93
CA VAL A 70 -4.23 2.32 17.35
C VAL A 70 -5.31 3.28 17.87
N CYS A 71 -6.50 3.24 17.27
CA CYS A 71 -7.61 4.10 17.65
C CYS A 71 -8.93 3.34 17.47
N ASP A 72 -9.83 3.46 18.44
CA ASP A 72 -11.17 2.86 18.42
C ASP A 72 -11.20 1.33 18.11
N GLY A 73 -10.22 0.59 18.63
CA GLY A 73 -10.10 -0.87 18.38
C GLY A 73 -9.58 -1.25 16.99
N ILE A 74 -9.16 -0.28 16.18
CA ILE A 74 -8.44 -0.51 14.92
C ILE A 74 -6.95 -0.53 15.22
N ALA A 75 -6.26 -1.61 14.83
CA ALA A 75 -4.81 -1.70 14.93
C ALA A 75 -4.13 -0.53 14.18
N ALA A 76 -2.90 -0.18 14.59
CA ALA A 76 -2.13 0.84 13.89
C ALA A 76 -1.96 0.44 12.43
N HIS A 77 -2.06 1.43 11.54
CA HIS A 77 -2.06 1.21 10.10
C HIS A 77 -1.53 2.44 9.37
N TYR A 78 -1.10 2.24 8.14
CA TYR A 78 -0.69 3.30 7.25
C TYR A 78 -1.85 3.71 6.35
N HIS A 79 -2.06 5.02 6.24
CA HIS A 79 -2.80 5.66 5.17
C HIS A 79 -1.81 6.22 4.15
N LEU A 80 -1.76 5.58 2.99
CA LEU A 80 -0.87 5.97 1.91
C LEU A 80 -1.70 6.67 0.82
N THR A 81 -1.32 7.89 0.50
CA THR A 81 -1.81 8.56 -0.71
C THR A 81 -0.94 8.09 -1.86
N VAL A 82 -1.55 7.48 -2.87
CA VAL A 82 -0.82 6.90 -3.99
C VAL A 82 -1.35 7.38 -5.34
N ARG A 83 -0.48 7.33 -6.35
CA ARG A 83 -0.85 7.56 -7.75
C ARG A 83 -0.49 6.34 -8.58
N LYS A 84 -1.47 5.79 -9.32
CA LYS A 84 -1.20 4.71 -10.28
C LYS A 84 -0.30 5.22 -11.40
N LEU A 85 0.81 4.55 -11.63
CA LEU A 85 1.69 4.76 -12.77
C LEU A 85 1.15 3.97 -13.96
N SER A 86 1.14 4.61 -15.13
CA SER A 86 0.86 3.95 -16.40
C SER A 86 2.09 3.17 -16.85
N ALA A 87 1.91 2.15 -17.70
CA ALA A 87 3.02 1.38 -18.28
C ALA A 87 4.02 2.23 -19.09
N GLU A 88 3.61 3.44 -19.48
CA GLU A 88 4.46 4.42 -20.18
C GLU A 88 5.41 5.18 -19.23
N GLU A 89 5.16 5.15 -17.91
CA GLU A 89 5.94 5.89 -16.90
C GLU A 89 6.79 4.95 -16.01
N LEU A 90 6.91 3.67 -16.38
CA LEU A 90 7.63 2.63 -15.63
C LEU A 90 8.88 2.17 -16.37
#